data_AF-A0A955XG08-F1
#
_entry.id   AF-A0A955XG08-F1
#
_cell.length_a   1.000
_cell.length_b   1.000
_cell.length_c   1.000
_cell.angle_alpha   90.00
_cell.angle_beta   90.00
_cell.angle_gamma   90.00
#
_symmetry.space_group_name_H-M   'P 1'
#
loop_
_entity.id
_entity.type
_entity.pdbx_description
1 polymer ?
#
loop_
_entity_poly.entity_id
_entity_poly.type
_entity_poly.pdbx_seq_one_letter_code
_entity_poly.pdbx_strand_id
1 'polypeptide(L)'
;MVAGQAERWAAFRIPEEPPDVHLELIDPAAGRDAVPDGDYLFDRLDVRFAADVARARLRGWHNGSEGALDALFGLALQVSALARGALVVHAAAGVLDGQAWLMPGESGTGKSTAAREAGFDRVLADEMVVVRRATSGFVAWGTPFWSKGRTLPFDAGFAPLGVVARLRQADAVAARPMRQDDLAAYLIRSVVLYETSADARRRAFELACDVVEAVRGVELAFPKEGPWIRQACSSARS
;
A
#
# COMPACT_ATOMS: atom_id res chain seq x y z
N MET A 1 22.96 4.19 1.54
CA MET A 1 21.67 4.27 2.25
C MET A 1 21.82 5.19 3.45
N VAL A 2 20.90 6.13 3.64
CA VAL A 2 20.81 6.97 4.86
C VAL A 2 20.50 6.05 6.05
N ALA A 3 21.09 6.28 7.23
CA ALA A 3 21.04 5.34 8.36
C ALA A 3 19.61 4.87 8.75
N GLY A 4 18.60 5.75 8.68
CA GLY A 4 17.20 5.40 8.97
C GLY A 4 16.54 4.46 7.97
N GLN A 5 17.05 4.38 6.74
CA GLN A 5 16.53 3.45 5.72
C GLN A 5 17.03 2.02 6.00
N ALA A 6 18.25 1.82 6.51
CA ALA A 6 18.80 0.48 6.70
C ALA A 6 17.98 -0.37 7.68
N GLU A 7 17.51 0.22 8.79
CA GLU A 7 16.63 -0.43 9.77
C GLU A 7 15.27 -0.76 9.15
N ARG A 8 14.68 0.21 8.43
CA ARG A 8 13.40 0.08 7.73
C ARG A 8 13.36 -1.08 6.75
N TRP A 9 14.41 -1.25 5.97
CA TRP A 9 14.50 -2.29 4.95
C TRP A 9 15.02 -3.64 5.48
N ALA A 10 15.53 -3.70 6.72
CA ALA A 10 16.08 -4.93 7.29
C ALA A 10 15.05 -6.06 7.38
N ALA A 11 13.80 -5.73 7.76
CA ALA A 11 12.71 -6.70 7.84
C ALA A 11 12.26 -7.25 6.47
N PHE A 12 12.60 -6.57 5.37
CA PHE A 12 12.15 -6.89 4.01
C PHE A 12 13.24 -7.53 3.15
N ARG A 13 14.35 -7.98 3.76
CA ARG A 13 15.41 -8.69 3.04
C ARG A 13 14.98 -10.12 2.75
N ILE A 14 14.86 -10.47 1.47
CA ILE A 14 14.64 -11.84 1.03
C ILE A 14 16.01 -12.49 0.81
N PRO A 15 16.37 -13.60 1.48
CA PRO A 15 17.75 -14.04 1.53
C PRO A 15 18.31 -14.60 0.23
N GLU A 16 17.52 -15.28 -0.60
CA GLU A 16 18.07 -16.18 -1.62
C GLU A 16 17.10 -16.37 -2.79
N GLU A 17 17.31 -15.61 -3.88
CA GLU A 17 16.92 -15.88 -5.28
C GLU A 17 17.34 -14.64 -6.12
N PRO A 18 17.68 -14.79 -7.43
CA PRO A 18 17.88 -13.62 -8.27
C PRO A 18 16.58 -12.80 -8.33
N PRO A 19 16.63 -11.46 -8.24
CA PRO A 19 15.42 -10.67 -8.16
C PRO A 19 14.67 -10.69 -9.50
N ASP A 20 13.36 -10.90 -9.43
CA ASP A 20 12.48 -10.85 -10.61
C ASP A 20 12.33 -9.43 -11.22
N VAL A 21 12.78 -8.39 -10.51
CA VAL A 21 12.82 -7.00 -10.99
C VAL A 21 14.15 -6.41 -10.62
N HIS A 22 14.79 -5.77 -11.60
CA HIS A 22 16.03 -5.03 -11.36
C HIS A 22 15.75 -3.53 -11.32
N LEU A 23 16.05 -2.89 -10.18
CA LEU A 23 16.05 -1.43 -10.04
C LEU A 23 17.50 -0.92 -10.06
N GLU A 24 17.85 -0.20 -11.11
CA GLU A 24 19.14 0.47 -11.25
C GLU A 24 19.03 1.90 -10.73
N LEU A 25 19.84 2.26 -9.74
CA LEU A 25 19.97 3.63 -9.28
C LEU A 25 21.10 4.32 -10.05
N ILE A 26 20.74 5.37 -10.79
CA ILE A 26 21.68 6.17 -11.56
C ILE A 26 22.40 7.14 -10.63
N ASP A 27 23.72 7.25 -10.82
CA ASP A 27 24.56 8.17 -10.06
C ASP A 27 23.96 9.58 -10.09
N PRO A 28 23.69 10.20 -8.92
CA PRO A 28 23.21 11.56 -8.85
C PRO A 28 24.03 12.56 -9.69
N ALA A 29 25.35 12.37 -9.79
CA ALA A 29 26.27 13.23 -10.55
C ALA A 29 26.09 13.13 -12.07
N ALA A 30 25.53 12.03 -12.59
CA ALA A 30 25.20 11.89 -14.00
C ALA A 30 24.01 12.77 -14.42
N GLY A 31 23.27 13.32 -13.45
CA GLY A 31 22.09 14.12 -13.67
C GLY A 31 20.86 13.29 -14.03
N ARG A 32 19.67 13.89 -13.87
CA ARG A 32 18.40 13.19 -14.11
C ARG A 32 18.25 12.70 -15.55
N ASP A 33 18.78 13.45 -16.52
CA ASP A 33 18.65 13.13 -17.95
C ASP A 33 19.45 11.90 -18.39
N ALA A 34 20.29 11.35 -17.51
CA ALA A 34 20.91 10.04 -17.72
C ALA A 34 19.92 8.87 -17.56
N VAL A 35 18.71 9.09 -17.00
CA VAL A 35 17.64 8.08 -17.00
C VAL A 35 17.07 7.98 -18.43
N PRO A 36 17.29 6.86 -19.13
CA PRO A 36 16.75 6.70 -20.48
C PRO A 36 15.23 6.62 -20.41
N ASP A 37 14.57 7.01 -21.49
CA ASP A 37 13.14 6.80 -21.62
C ASP A 37 12.82 5.29 -21.65
N GLY A 38 11.66 4.94 -21.10
CA GLY A 38 11.14 3.58 -21.05
C GLY A 38 9.68 3.54 -21.49
N ASP A 39 9.01 2.40 -21.30
CA ASP A 39 7.57 2.24 -21.54
C ASP A 39 6.75 3.23 -20.69
N TYR A 40 7.29 3.55 -19.51
CA TYR A 40 6.75 4.53 -18.58
C TYR A 40 7.87 5.44 -18.08
N LEU A 41 7.60 6.74 -18.06
CA LEU A 41 8.47 7.76 -17.50
C LEU A 41 7.71 8.58 -16.45
N PHE A 42 8.34 8.75 -15.29
CA PHE A 42 7.93 9.67 -14.25
C PHE A 42 9.03 10.70 -14.05
N ASP A 43 8.67 11.98 -14.05
CA ASP A 43 9.66 13.05 -13.95
C ASP A 43 9.19 14.17 -13.01
N ARG A 44 9.91 14.31 -11.89
CA ARG A 44 9.74 15.34 -10.85
C ARG A 44 11.12 15.96 -10.58
N LEU A 45 11.15 17.20 -10.07
CA LEU A 45 12.39 17.97 -9.88
C LEU A 45 13.52 17.20 -9.16
N ASP A 46 13.17 16.36 -8.20
CA ASP A 46 14.06 15.61 -7.32
C ASP A 46 14.15 14.11 -7.66
N VAL A 47 13.34 13.60 -8.59
CA VAL A 47 13.27 12.18 -9.00
C VAL A 47 12.94 12.06 -10.48
N ARG A 48 13.72 11.26 -11.21
CA ARG A 48 13.34 10.76 -12.53
C ARG A 48 13.36 9.24 -12.52
N PHE A 49 12.34 8.61 -13.06
CA PHE A 49 12.16 7.16 -13.03
C PHE A 49 11.62 6.68 -14.37
N ALA A 50 12.22 5.61 -14.89
CA ALA A 50 11.76 4.93 -16.09
C ALA A 50 11.58 3.44 -15.83
N ALA A 51 10.52 2.87 -16.41
CA ALA A 51 10.25 1.44 -16.38
C ALA A 51 10.21 0.87 -17.79
N ASP A 52 10.95 -0.22 -17.99
CA ASP A 52 10.75 -1.20 -19.05
C ASP A 52 10.05 -2.40 -18.41
N VAL A 53 8.72 -2.40 -18.52
CA VAL A 53 7.86 -3.36 -17.81
C VAL A 53 8.06 -4.75 -18.40
N ALA A 54 8.21 -4.84 -19.73
CA ALA A 54 8.39 -6.10 -20.44
C ALA A 54 9.70 -6.82 -20.04
N ARG A 55 10.77 -6.07 -19.73
CA ARG A 55 12.05 -6.63 -19.29
C ARG A 55 12.24 -6.65 -17.78
N ALA A 56 11.23 -6.24 -17.01
CA ALA A 56 11.31 -6.08 -15.55
C ALA A 56 12.54 -5.25 -15.12
N ARG A 57 12.84 -4.19 -15.89
CA ARG A 57 13.97 -3.29 -15.62
C ARG A 57 13.45 -1.90 -15.30
N LEU A 58 13.84 -1.42 -14.14
CA LEU A 58 13.52 -0.10 -13.63
C LEU A 58 14.81 0.69 -13.49
N ARG A 59 14.76 1.99 -13.80
CA ARG A 59 15.89 2.89 -13.65
C ARG A 59 15.42 4.15 -12.96
N GLY A 60 16.21 4.65 -12.03
CA GLY A 60 15.84 5.87 -11.32
C GLY A 60 17.04 6.71 -10.93
N TRP A 61 16.88 8.02 -11.08
CA TRP A 61 17.75 9.04 -10.52
C TRP A 61 17.00 9.76 -9.39
N HIS A 62 17.72 10.16 -8.35
CA HIS A 62 17.20 10.98 -7.28
C HIS A 62 18.25 11.96 -6.77
N ASN A 63 17.82 13.10 -6.21
CA ASN A 63 18.72 14.16 -5.73
C ASN A 63 19.40 13.88 -4.36
N GLY A 64 19.36 12.63 -3.88
CA GLY A 64 19.90 12.25 -2.56
C GLY A 64 18.98 12.50 -1.35
N SER A 65 17.86 13.23 -1.49
CA SER A 65 16.93 13.43 -0.38
C SER A 65 16.15 12.16 -0.01
N GLU A 66 15.76 12.04 1.26
CA GLU A 66 14.97 10.89 1.75
C GLU A 66 13.62 10.78 1.05
N GLY A 67 12.92 11.91 0.85
CA GLY A 67 11.63 11.93 0.16
C GLY A 67 11.72 11.55 -1.32
N ALA A 68 12.83 11.88 -1.98
CA ALA A 68 13.09 11.46 -3.35
C ALA A 68 13.34 9.93 -3.43
N LEU A 69 14.10 9.39 -2.47
CA LEU A 69 14.35 7.95 -2.39
C LEU A 69 13.07 7.16 -2.10
N ASP A 70 12.22 7.65 -1.18
CA ASP A 70 10.92 7.05 -0.88
C ASP A 70 9.98 7.08 -2.09
N ALA A 71 9.93 8.19 -2.81
CA ALA A 71 9.15 8.28 -4.05
C ALA A 71 9.63 7.29 -5.10
N LEU A 72 10.96 7.15 -5.29
CA LEU A 72 11.56 6.22 -6.22
C LEU A 72 11.23 4.76 -5.86
N PHE A 73 11.34 4.37 -4.59
CA PHE A 73 10.95 3.03 -4.15
C PHE A 73 9.43 2.80 -4.24
N GLY A 74 8.62 3.82 -3.98
CA GLY A 74 7.17 3.75 -4.17
C GLY A 74 6.81 3.50 -5.64
N LEU A 75 7.44 4.23 -6.57
CA LEU A 75 7.31 4.04 -8.02
C LEU A 75 7.73 2.63 -8.44
N ALA A 76 8.86 2.13 -7.93
CA ALA A 76 9.32 0.79 -8.21
C ALA A 76 8.33 -0.27 -7.69
N LEU A 77 7.80 -0.09 -6.47
CA LEU A 77 6.82 -0.98 -5.87
C LEU A 77 5.53 -1.04 -6.69
N GLN A 78 4.94 0.10 -7.07
CA GLN A 78 3.67 0.10 -7.82
C GLN A 78 3.78 -0.58 -9.18
N VAL A 79 4.85 -0.32 -9.95
CA VAL A 79 5.05 -0.89 -11.28
C VAL A 79 5.26 -2.40 -11.14
N SER A 80 6.11 -2.81 -10.19
CA SER A 80 6.40 -4.22 -9.94
C SER A 80 5.20 -5.00 -9.44
N ALA A 81 4.37 -4.39 -8.58
CA ALA A 81 3.16 -4.98 -8.05
C ALA A 81 2.11 -5.18 -9.14
N LEU A 82 1.85 -4.14 -9.96
CA LEU A 82 0.83 -4.22 -11.00
C LEU A 82 1.20 -5.22 -12.10
N ALA A 83 2.48 -5.32 -12.46
CA ALA A 83 2.98 -6.34 -13.38
C ALA A 83 2.77 -7.78 -12.85
N ARG A 84 2.56 -7.94 -11.55
CA ARG A 84 2.31 -9.22 -10.85
C ARG A 84 0.85 -9.41 -10.44
N GLY A 85 -0.07 -8.64 -11.01
CA GLY A 85 -1.49 -8.74 -10.67
C GLY A 85 -1.79 -8.32 -9.22
N ALA A 86 -1.05 -7.36 -8.69
CA ALA A 86 -1.24 -6.80 -7.35
C ALA A 86 -1.47 -5.29 -7.42
N LEU A 87 -2.20 -4.76 -6.43
CA LEU A 87 -2.42 -3.34 -6.24
C LEU A 87 -1.54 -2.83 -5.10
N VAL A 88 -1.05 -1.60 -5.23
CA VAL A 88 -0.58 -0.82 -4.08
C VAL A 88 -1.72 0.11 -3.69
N VAL A 89 -2.14 0.05 -2.43
CA VAL A 89 -3.23 0.88 -1.89
C VAL A 89 -2.68 1.80 -0.83
N HIS A 90 -3.01 3.09 -0.91
CA HIS A 90 -2.77 4.06 0.15
C HIS A 90 -3.73 3.76 1.31
N ALA A 91 -3.24 3.02 2.29
CA ALA A 91 -4.03 2.42 3.34
C ALA A 91 -3.19 2.09 4.56
N ALA A 92 -3.87 1.93 5.70
CA ALA A 92 -3.37 1.13 6.79
C ALA A 92 -3.94 -0.29 6.73
N ALA A 93 -3.20 -1.26 7.26
CA ALA A 93 -3.67 -2.63 7.37
C ALA A 93 -3.36 -3.21 8.75
N GLY A 94 -4.42 -3.64 9.44
CA GLY A 94 -4.34 -4.36 10.70
C GLY A 94 -4.81 -5.81 10.54
N VAL A 95 -4.25 -6.74 11.31
CA VAL A 95 -4.68 -8.14 11.34
C VAL A 95 -5.45 -8.39 12.63
N LEU A 96 -6.65 -8.95 12.50
CA LEU A 96 -7.48 -9.38 13.62
C LEU A 96 -7.90 -10.83 13.38
N ASP A 97 -7.63 -11.70 14.34
CA ASP A 97 -8.01 -13.12 14.31
C ASP A 97 -7.56 -13.81 13.00
N GLY A 98 -6.35 -13.48 12.55
CA GLY A 98 -5.73 -14.03 11.33
C GLY A 98 -6.18 -13.40 10.01
N GLN A 99 -7.10 -12.43 10.02
CA GLN A 99 -7.64 -11.78 8.83
C GLN A 99 -7.23 -10.30 8.76
N ALA A 100 -6.80 -9.85 7.58
CA ALA A 100 -6.45 -8.45 7.34
C ALA A 100 -7.68 -7.58 7.12
N TRP A 101 -7.63 -6.42 7.76
CA TRP A 101 -8.51 -5.27 7.59
C TRP A 101 -7.73 -4.18 6.89
N LEU A 102 -8.09 -3.91 5.63
CA LEU A 102 -7.55 -2.78 4.88
C LEU A 102 -8.38 -1.54 5.21
N MET A 103 -7.71 -0.44 5.56
CA MET A 103 -8.31 0.85 5.86
C MET A 103 -7.77 1.89 4.89
N PRO A 104 -8.31 1.98 3.66
CA PRO A 104 -7.88 2.97 2.67
C PRO A 104 -8.19 4.39 3.13
N GLY A 105 -7.56 5.38 2.49
CA GLY A 105 -7.94 6.78 2.66
C GLY A 105 -6.80 7.77 2.48
N GLU A 106 -7.15 9.04 2.36
CA GLU A 106 -6.18 10.13 2.22
C GLU A 106 -5.36 10.33 3.50
N SER A 107 -4.27 11.10 3.39
CA SER A 107 -3.52 11.52 4.57
C SER A 107 -4.43 12.35 5.49
N GLY A 108 -4.35 12.14 6.80
CA GLY A 108 -5.15 12.86 7.79
C GLY A 108 -6.53 12.26 8.12
N THR A 109 -6.97 11.17 7.46
CA THR A 109 -8.26 10.52 7.79
C THR A 109 -8.23 9.66 9.07
N GLY A 110 -7.07 9.57 9.74
CA GLY A 110 -6.90 8.82 10.98
C GLY A 110 -6.46 7.36 10.82
N LYS A 111 -5.99 6.94 9.64
CA LYS A 111 -5.51 5.55 9.38
C LYS A 111 -4.44 5.09 10.37
N SER A 112 -3.39 5.90 10.58
CA SER A 112 -2.31 5.58 11.53
C SER A 112 -2.81 5.52 12.97
N THR A 113 -3.74 6.40 13.35
CA THR A 113 -4.41 6.34 14.65
C THR A 113 -5.22 5.05 14.78
N ALA A 114 -6.03 4.69 13.78
CA ALA A 114 -6.80 3.46 13.80
C ALA A 114 -5.91 2.22 13.87
N ALA A 115 -4.85 2.15 13.06
CA ALA A 115 -3.88 1.05 13.10
C ALA A 115 -3.28 0.86 14.50
N ARG A 116 -2.96 1.95 15.20
CA ARG A 116 -2.36 1.93 16.54
C ARG A 116 -3.36 1.63 17.65
N GLU A 117 -4.54 2.25 17.60
CA GLU A 117 -5.49 2.29 18.71
C GLU A 117 -6.58 1.22 18.62
N ALA A 118 -6.86 0.66 17.44
CA ALA A 118 -8.00 -0.23 17.27
C ALA A 118 -7.90 -1.54 18.06
N GLY A 119 -6.68 -1.97 18.43
CA GLY A 119 -6.43 -3.24 19.11
C GLY A 119 -6.30 -4.42 18.16
N PHE A 120 -5.64 -4.22 17.01
CA PHE A 120 -5.24 -5.31 16.12
C PHE A 120 -4.14 -6.18 16.75
N ASP A 121 -4.10 -7.46 16.37
CA ASP A 121 -3.06 -8.39 16.83
C ASP A 121 -1.70 -8.07 16.19
N ARG A 122 -1.73 -7.59 14.93
CA ARG A 122 -0.57 -7.11 14.15
C ARG A 122 -0.97 -5.94 13.27
N VAL A 123 -0.02 -5.10 12.91
CA VAL A 123 -0.20 -4.02 11.92
C VAL A 123 0.84 -4.20 10.82
N LEU A 124 0.37 -4.33 9.58
CA LEU A 124 1.21 -4.64 8.42
C LEU A 124 1.88 -3.38 7.84
N ALA A 125 1.12 -2.28 7.72
CA ALA A 125 1.58 -0.97 7.27
C ALA A 125 0.53 0.11 7.59
N ASP A 126 0.91 1.39 7.51
CA ASP A 126 -0.03 2.52 7.67
C ASP A 126 -0.05 3.56 6.53
N GLU A 127 0.83 3.42 5.53
CA GLU A 127 0.88 4.28 4.34
C GLU A 127 0.61 3.50 3.04
N MET A 128 1.37 2.45 2.76
CA MET A 128 1.15 1.64 1.54
C MET A 128 1.02 0.16 1.89
N VAL A 129 0.00 -0.48 1.33
CA VAL A 129 -0.26 -1.91 1.49
C VAL A 129 -0.34 -2.54 0.10
N VAL A 130 0.33 -3.68 -0.08
CA VAL A 130 0.21 -4.45 -1.32
C VAL A 130 -0.94 -5.44 -1.17
N VAL A 131 -1.92 -5.37 -2.07
CA VAL A 131 -3.03 -6.32 -2.15
C VAL A 131 -2.81 -7.20 -3.38
N ARG A 132 -2.57 -8.49 -3.16
CA ARG A 132 -2.25 -9.45 -4.22
C ARG A 132 -3.27 -10.57 -4.27
N ARG A 133 -3.64 -11.00 -5.48
CA ARG A 133 -4.48 -12.18 -5.68
C ARG A 133 -3.77 -13.44 -5.13
N ALA A 134 -4.51 -14.27 -4.42
CA ALA A 134 -4.07 -15.58 -3.94
C ALA A 134 -4.89 -16.70 -4.59
N THR A 135 -4.57 -17.97 -4.31
CA THR A 135 -5.35 -19.13 -4.78
C THR A 135 -6.83 -19.03 -4.40
N SER A 136 -7.12 -18.46 -3.22
CA SER A 136 -8.47 -18.16 -2.74
C SER A 136 -8.53 -16.72 -2.23
N GLY A 137 -9.18 -15.83 -2.98
CA GLY A 137 -9.35 -14.43 -2.62
C GLY A 137 -8.08 -13.60 -2.76
N PHE A 138 -7.82 -12.73 -1.78
CA PHE A 138 -6.72 -11.77 -1.79
C PHE A 138 -5.94 -11.82 -0.47
N VAL A 139 -4.69 -11.38 -0.53
CA VAL A 139 -3.80 -11.21 0.63
C VAL A 139 -3.31 -9.79 0.70
N ALA A 140 -3.26 -9.23 1.91
CA ALA A 140 -2.63 -7.94 2.20
C ALA A 140 -1.21 -8.19 2.73
N TRP A 141 -0.23 -7.52 2.12
CA TRP A 141 1.17 -7.58 2.49
C TRP A 141 1.60 -6.25 3.13
N GLY A 142 2.34 -6.36 4.23
CA GLY A 142 3.04 -5.22 4.79
C GLY A 142 4.10 -4.70 3.83
N THR A 143 4.43 -3.41 3.99
CA THR A 143 5.46 -2.75 3.19
C THR A 143 6.34 -1.93 4.12
N PRO A 144 7.55 -1.53 3.68
CA PRO A 144 8.39 -0.67 4.49
C PRO A 144 7.84 0.76 4.55
N PHE A 145 6.74 1.12 3.88
CA PHE A 145 6.22 2.48 3.84
C PHE A 145 5.29 2.77 5.01
N TRP A 146 5.72 3.71 5.85
CA TRP A 146 5.03 4.10 7.07
C TRP A 146 5.02 5.61 7.24
N SER A 147 4.03 6.08 7.99
CA SER A 147 3.90 7.49 8.33
C SER A 147 5.03 7.95 9.26
N LYS A 148 5.29 9.27 9.27
CA LYS A 148 6.29 9.85 10.18
C LYS A 148 5.86 9.67 11.64
N GLY A 149 6.80 9.36 12.52
CA GLY A 149 6.51 9.15 13.95
C GLY A 149 5.96 7.77 14.28
N ARG A 150 6.18 6.78 13.41
CA ARG A 150 5.89 5.35 13.63
C ARG A 150 6.32 4.90 15.03
N THR A 151 5.41 4.23 15.73
CA THR A 151 5.66 3.60 17.04
C THR A 151 5.55 2.07 17.01
N LEU A 152 5.14 1.50 15.88
CA LEU A 152 4.94 0.06 15.68
C LEU A 152 6.12 -0.55 14.91
N PRO A 153 6.38 -1.87 15.07
CA PRO A 153 7.43 -2.56 14.33
C PRO A 153 7.06 -2.69 12.84
N PHE A 154 8.08 -2.81 11.99
CA PHE A 154 7.88 -3.21 10.59
C PHE A 154 7.49 -4.68 10.51
N ASP A 155 6.50 -4.97 9.67
CA ASP A 155 6.02 -6.32 9.45
C ASP A 155 6.07 -6.64 7.94
N ALA A 156 7.01 -7.51 7.55
CA ALA A 156 7.14 -7.98 6.17
C ALA A 156 6.24 -9.18 5.84
N GLY A 157 5.35 -9.55 6.77
CA GLY A 157 4.40 -10.62 6.59
C GLY A 157 3.16 -10.21 5.82
N PHE A 158 2.21 -11.13 5.78
CA PHE A 158 0.93 -10.98 5.11
C PHE A 158 -0.19 -11.66 5.88
N ALA A 159 -1.42 -11.32 5.53
CA ALA A 159 -2.61 -12.04 5.98
C ALA A 159 -3.70 -12.03 4.89
N PRO A 160 -4.61 -13.03 4.85
CA PRO A 160 -5.78 -13.02 3.98
C PRO A 160 -6.60 -11.75 4.17
N LEU A 161 -6.86 -11.03 3.09
CA LEU A 161 -7.70 -9.85 3.10
C LEU A 161 -9.16 -10.28 3.11
N GLY A 162 -9.95 -9.74 4.04
CA GLY A 162 -11.39 -9.96 3.98
C GLY A 162 -12.26 -8.80 4.44
N VAL A 163 -11.68 -7.69 4.87
CA VAL A 163 -12.43 -6.45 5.12
C VAL A 163 -11.72 -5.25 4.50
N VAL A 164 -12.48 -4.42 3.80
CA VAL A 164 -12.09 -3.06 3.40
C VAL A 164 -12.99 -2.09 4.17
N ALA A 165 -12.37 -1.27 5.02
CA ALA A 165 -13.07 -0.39 5.94
C ALA A 165 -12.86 1.09 5.58
N ARG A 166 -13.96 1.80 5.32
CA ARG A 166 -13.99 3.26 5.24
C ARG A 166 -14.07 3.83 6.65
N LEU A 167 -13.03 4.53 7.07
CA LEU A 167 -12.95 5.13 8.39
C LEU A 167 -13.77 6.41 8.50
N ARG A 168 -14.51 6.55 9.60
CA ARG A 168 -15.23 7.77 9.98
C ARG A 168 -15.05 8.02 11.49
N GLN A 169 -14.56 9.20 11.87
CA GLN A 169 -14.43 9.52 13.30
C GLN A 169 -15.80 9.68 13.95
N ALA A 170 -15.97 9.13 15.16
CA ALA A 170 -17.17 9.23 15.97
C ALA A 170 -16.85 8.88 17.44
N ASP A 171 -17.68 9.31 18.39
CA ASP A 171 -17.47 8.96 19.81
C ASP A 171 -17.81 7.50 20.13
N ALA A 172 -18.66 6.89 19.31
CA ALA A 172 -19.11 5.51 19.48
C ALA A 172 -18.68 4.64 18.30
N VAL A 173 -18.33 3.40 18.62
CA VAL A 173 -17.96 2.37 17.65
C VAL A 173 -19.22 1.86 16.94
N ALA A 174 -19.22 1.88 15.61
CA ALA A 174 -20.28 1.25 14.82
C ALA A 174 -19.73 0.82 13.46
N ALA A 175 -20.09 -0.37 12.99
CA ALA A 175 -19.77 -0.83 11.65
C ALA A 175 -21.06 -1.03 10.86
N ARG A 176 -21.12 -0.48 9.64
CA ARG A 176 -22.26 -0.64 8.73
C ARG A 176 -21.78 -1.20 7.40
N PRO A 177 -22.51 -2.13 6.76
CA PRO A 177 -22.17 -2.59 5.43
C PRO A 177 -22.12 -1.43 4.43
N MET A 178 -21.15 -1.46 3.52
CA MET A 178 -21.10 -0.56 2.38
C MET A 178 -21.76 -1.21 1.17
N ARG A 179 -22.35 -0.38 0.30
CA ARG A 179 -22.73 -0.82 -1.04
C ARG A 179 -21.46 -1.10 -1.85
N GLN A 180 -21.51 -2.08 -2.75
CA GLN A 180 -20.33 -2.49 -3.53
C GLN A 180 -19.82 -1.39 -4.44
N ASP A 181 -20.69 -0.57 -5.03
CA ASP A 181 -20.30 0.57 -5.86
C ASP A 181 -19.60 1.66 -5.05
N ASP A 182 -20.09 1.95 -3.85
CA ASP A 182 -19.42 2.87 -2.92
C ASP A 182 -18.03 2.34 -2.49
N LEU A 183 -17.92 1.03 -2.26
CA LEU A 183 -16.64 0.40 -1.93
C LEU A 183 -15.65 0.44 -3.10
N ALA A 184 -16.12 0.16 -4.31
CA ALA A 184 -15.29 0.23 -5.52
C ALA A 184 -14.75 1.63 -5.76
N ALA A 185 -15.61 2.64 -5.75
CA ALA A 185 -15.19 4.04 -5.90
C ALA A 185 -14.17 4.44 -4.82
N TYR A 186 -14.40 4.02 -3.58
CA TYR A 186 -13.52 4.31 -2.45
C TYR A 186 -12.15 3.63 -2.58
N LEU A 187 -12.12 2.35 -2.93
CA LEU A 187 -10.89 1.58 -3.11
C LEU A 187 -10.08 2.11 -4.29
N ILE A 188 -10.71 2.31 -5.46
CA ILE A 188 -10.05 2.79 -6.68
C ILE A 188 -9.36 4.14 -6.43
N ARG A 189 -10.04 5.07 -5.73
CA ARG A 189 -9.45 6.37 -5.37
C ARG A 189 -8.22 6.25 -4.48
N SER A 190 -8.07 5.13 -3.78
CA SER A 190 -6.97 4.87 -2.87
C SER A 190 -5.86 4.02 -3.51
N VAL A 191 -6.03 3.55 -4.75
CA VAL A 191 -4.97 2.84 -5.48
C VAL A 191 -3.87 3.83 -5.85
N VAL A 192 -2.62 3.49 -5.51
CA VAL A 192 -1.44 4.25 -5.91
C VAL A 192 -1.05 3.82 -7.32
N LEU A 193 -1.30 4.68 -8.29
CA LEU A 193 -0.96 4.45 -9.69
C LEU A 193 -0.49 5.75 -10.37
N TYR A 194 0.82 5.86 -10.54
CA TYR A 194 1.45 6.94 -11.30
C TYR A 194 1.63 6.61 -12.80
N GLU A 195 1.47 5.35 -13.19
CA GLU A 195 1.53 4.95 -14.60
C GLU A 195 0.27 5.42 -15.34
N THR A 196 0.44 6.16 -16.43
CA THR A 196 -0.66 6.79 -17.17
C THR A 196 -1.05 6.03 -18.44
N SER A 197 -0.56 4.80 -18.62
CA SER A 197 -0.97 3.96 -19.75
C SER A 197 -2.44 3.52 -19.58
N ALA A 198 -3.15 3.35 -20.70
CA ALA A 198 -4.53 2.87 -20.67
C ALA A 198 -4.61 1.42 -20.15
N ASP A 199 -3.61 0.60 -20.49
CA ASP A 199 -3.53 -0.77 -20.02
C ASP A 199 -3.33 -0.85 -18.50
N ALA A 200 -2.40 -0.08 -17.92
CA ALA A 200 -2.19 -0.09 -16.47
C ALA A 200 -3.44 0.35 -15.71
N ARG A 201 -4.12 1.41 -16.17
CA ARG A 201 -5.40 1.84 -15.58
C ARG A 201 -6.47 0.76 -15.65
N ARG A 202 -6.60 0.09 -16.81
CA ARG A 202 -7.55 -1.00 -17.00
C ARG A 202 -7.26 -2.17 -16.04
N ARG A 203 -6.02 -2.66 -15.98
CA ARG A 203 -5.62 -3.74 -15.08
C ARG A 203 -5.85 -3.38 -13.61
N ALA A 204 -5.50 -2.15 -13.21
CA ALA A 204 -5.69 -1.70 -11.84
C ALA A 204 -7.18 -1.62 -11.47
N PHE A 205 -8.02 -1.14 -12.41
CA PHE A 205 -9.47 -1.11 -12.25
C PHE A 205 -10.07 -2.51 -12.11
N GLU A 206 -9.71 -3.43 -13.01
CA GLU A 206 -10.17 -4.83 -12.98
C GLU A 206 -9.79 -5.50 -11.65
N LEU A 207 -8.54 -5.37 -11.22
CA LEU A 207 -8.08 -5.91 -9.93
C LEU A 207 -8.82 -5.28 -8.74
N ALA A 208 -9.16 -3.99 -8.80
CA ALA A 208 -9.90 -3.34 -7.71
C ALA A 208 -11.33 -3.87 -7.63
N CYS A 209 -12.00 -4.09 -8.77
CA CYS A 209 -13.30 -4.75 -8.83
C CYS A 209 -13.22 -6.17 -8.24
N ASP A 210 -12.22 -6.95 -8.65
CA ASP A 210 -12.00 -8.30 -8.14
C ASP A 210 -11.82 -8.32 -6.60
N VAL A 211 -11.08 -7.35 -6.06
CA VAL A 211 -10.92 -7.20 -4.60
C VAL A 211 -12.27 -6.92 -3.95
N VAL A 212 -13.07 -5.99 -4.49
CA VAL A 212 -14.39 -5.62 -3.94
C VAL A 212 -15.35 -6.80 -3.91
N GLU A 213 -15.31 -7.67 -4.91
CA GLU A 213 -16.13 -8.88 -4.97
C GLU A 213 -15.73 -9.92 -3.91
N ALA A 214 -14.46 -9.95 -3.52
CA ALA A 214 -13.91 -10.95 -2.61
C ALA A 214 -13.95 -10.55 -1.12
N VAL A 215 -14.27 -9.29 -0.80
CA VAL A 215 -14.13 -8.74 0.55
C VAL A 215 -15.43 -8.12 1.07
N ARG A 216 -15.53 -8.00 2.39
CA ARG A 216 -16.61 -7.23 3.02
C ARG A 216 -16.25 -5.75 3.02
N GLY A 217 -17.10 -4.91 2.45
CA GLY A 217 -17.03 -3.45 2.60
C GLY A 217 -17.76 -2.98 3.85
N VAL A 218 -17.11 -2.17 4.69
CA VAL A 218 -17.74 -1.58 5.88
C VAL A 218 -17.42 -0.11 6.03
N GLU A 219 -18.40 0.70 6.40
CA GLU A 219 -18.15 2.02 6.99
C GLU A 219 -18.00 1.82 8.50
N LEU A 220 -16.85 2.24 9.02
CA LEU A 220 -16.44 2.02 10.39
C LEU A 220 -16.34 3.37 11.11
N ALA A 221 -17.31 3.61 11.98
CA ALA A 221 -17.30 4.69 12.95
C ALA A 221 -16.42 4.29 14.12
N PHE A 222 -15.45 5.12 14.50
CA PHE A 222 -14.48 4.78 15.55
C PHE A 222 -14.09 5.98 16.43
N PRO A 223 -13.89 5.77 17.74
CA PRO A 223 -13.34 6.75 18.66
C PRO A 223 -11.83 6.92 18.46
N LYS A 224 -11.32 8.04 18.98
CA LYS A 224 -9.90 8.38 18.89
C LYS A 224 -9.00 7.38 19.62
N GLU A 225 -9.48 6.81 20.72
CA GLU A 225 -8.76 5.89 21.61
C GLU A 225 -9.47 4.53 21.62
N GLY A 226 -8.73 3.43 21.79
CA GLY A 226 -9.28 2.08 21.82
C GLY A 226 -8.83 1.24 23.02
N PRO A 227 -8.93 -0.10 22.95
CA PRO A 227 -9.23 -0.92 21.77
C PRO A 227 -10.73 -0.95 21.42
N TRP A 228 -11.04 -0.98 20.13
CA TRP A 228 -12.44 -0.94 19.65
C TRP A 228 -12.75 -1.91 18.51
N ILE A 229 -11.75 -2.52 17.85
CA ILE A 229 -11.98 -3.32 16.64
C ILE A 229 -12.87 -4.55 16.90
N ARG A 230 -12.74 -5.18 18.06
CA ARG A 230 -13.56 -6.34 18.45
C ARG A 230 -15.03 -5.96 18.66
N GLN A 231 -15.30 -4.77 19.18
CA GLN A 231 -16.66 -4.21 19.28
C GLN A 231 -17.24 -3.87 17.90
N ALA A 232 -16.43 -3.33 16.99
CA ALA A 232 -16.88 -3.09 15.62
C ALA A 232 -17.33 -4.38 14.94
N CYS A 233 -16.61 -5.48 15.15
CA CYS A 233 -16.96 -6.80 14.60
C CYS A 233 -18.28 -7.36 15.12
N SER A 234 -18.64 -7.11 16.39
CA SER A 234 -19.93 -7.55 16.92
C SER A 234 -21.08 -6.72 16.34
N SER A 235 -20.90 -5.40 16.20
CA SER A 235 -21.90 -4.50 15.61
C SER A 235 -22.19 -4.76 14.12
N ALA A 236 -21.21 -5.29 13.38
CA ALA A 236 -21.37 -5.59 11.96
C ALA A 236 -22.19 -6.86 11.67
N ARG A 237 -22.44 -7.69 12.70
CA ARG A 237 -23.13 -8.98 12.59
C ARG A 237 -24.61 -8.93 13.02
N SER A 238 -25.02 -7.82 13.62
CA SER A 238 -26.42 -7.52 14.01
C SER A 238 -27.12 -6.72 12.93
#